data_AF-A0A7U9NCZ8-F1
#
_entry.id   AF-A0A7U9NCZ8-F1
#
_cell.length_a   1.000
_cell.length_b   1.000
_cell.length_c   1.000
_cell.angle_alpha   90.00
_cell.angle_beta   90.00
_cell.angle_gamma   90.00
#
_symmetry.space_group_name_H-M   'P 1'
#
loop_
_entity.id
_entity.type
_entity.pdbx_description
1 polymer ?
#
loop_
_entity_poly.entity_id
_entity_poly.type
_entity_poly.pdbx_seq_one_letter_code
_entity_poly.pdbx_strand_id
1 'polypeptide(L)'
;MAGFDLNSLLNGKSKGAAGQKQETAVAEQGPAEGQENGFEVVMLDVEDLMPSKDNFYATEGINELADAIELSGGIEQNLVVKPEAHGKYEVIAGHRRRLAALKLIGEGKEEYRKVPCRIKHESDTIKDKLSLILTNATARELTDWEKVQQAKQLKELLTEYKKALTEENRDKPKEERVRMGRIREIVAQMLNTSTTQIGRMEAIENNLSPEFKQELEKGNIGISTAHELSRLDGEGQAKAYQQYEEKGEMHIKDVKQEQKAEITDEQVERVQMAITDAIKGEINRDIFKVKDNLEGIEKMLRKHFERTFKGSKINLEDGRHFVYRFAAEGITIINEEWQNYLIEYADLAGIVALMIENGDLVYDDSTEEVQEETEEAFNGMNEPTAAVDPQEEEKPLPGQQDMSDYPDYVPEVQEKGLSFTEWIAKKYGMGQYTLIGKEVRAVVASVLEANKGNMPCPAEWENKVTNALSVWVSGKTKEYQQYLQS
;
A
#
# COMPACT_ATOMS: atom_id res chain seq x y z
N MET A 1 18.80 -23.85 -7.05
CA MET A 1 18.40 -22.88 -6.01
C MET A 1 17.16 -23.42 -5.33
N ALA A 2 17.26 -23.82 -4.06
CA ALA A 2 16.10 -24.32 -3.31
C ALA A 2 15.17 -23.14 -2.97
N GLY A 3 13.93 -23.19 -3.46
CA GLY A 3 12.89 -22.26 -3.06
C GLY A 3 12.57 -22.45 -1.57
N PHE A 4 12.21 -21.36 -0.89
CA PHE A 4 11.78 -21.41 0.50
C PHE A 4 10.53 -22.28 0.64
N ASP A 5 10.65 -23.47 1.22
CA ASP A 5 9.51 -24.35 1.46
C ASP A 5 8.86 -24.03 2.80
N LEU A 6 7.60 -23.58 2.75
CA LEU A 6 6.80 -23.28 3.92
C LEU A 6 6.53 -24.52 4.77
N ASN A 7 6.40 -25.69 4.16
CA ASN A 7 6.14 -26.94 4.87
C ASN A 7 7.36 -27.37 5.70
N SER A 8 8.57 -27.10 5.21
CA SER A 8 9.82 -27.32 5.98
C SER A 8 9.87 -26.54 7.29
N LEU A 9 9.21 -25.37 7.36
CA LEU A 9 9.13 -24.57 8.59
C LEU A 9 8.14 -25.12 9.61
N LEU A 10 7.07 -25.76 9.15
CA LEU A 10 5.95 -26.20 10.01
C LEU A 10 6.05 -27.67 10.42
N ASN A 11 6.68 -28.52 9.60
CA ASN A 11 6.75 -29.97 9.84
C ASN A 11 7.78 -30.42 10.89
N GLY A 12 8.49 -29.51 11.55
CA GLY A 12 9.52 -29.86 12.55
C GLY A 12 9.01 -30.60 13.79
N LYS A 13 7.70 -30.68 14.05
CA LYS A 13 7.14 -31.31 15.28
C LYS A 13 5.84 -32.12 15.14
N SER A 14 5.18 -32.21 13.99
CA SER A 14 3.86 -32.89 13.90
C SER A 14 3.85 -34.41 14.07
N LYS A 15 4.99 -35.08 14.30
CA LYS A 15 5.02 -36.52 14.66
C LYS A 15 5.08 -36.80 16.18
N GLY A 16 4.81 -35.80 17.02
CA GLY A 16 4.83 -35.95 18.48
C GLY A 16 3.50 -36.36 19.15
N ALA A 17 2.38 -36.40 18.44
CA ALA A 17 1.08 -36.59 19.09
C ALA A 17 0.02 -37.28 18.22
N ALA A 18 0.27 -38.52 17.78
CA ALA A 18 -0.81 -39.46 17.43
C ALA A 18 -0.28 -40.90 17.31
N GLY A 19 -0.75 -41.78 18.21
CA GLY A 19 -1.02 -43.19 17.92
C GLY A 19 0.17 -44.16 17.86
N GLN A 20 0.43 -44.83 18.98
CA GLN A 20 0.89 -46.22 18.93
C GLN A 20 -0.11 -47.06 18.16
N LYS A 21 0.33 -47.77 17.12
CA LYS A 21 -0.13 -49.12 16.76
C LYS A 21 0.86 -49.77 15.79
N GLN A 22 1.28 -50.98 16.16
CA GLN A 22 2.08 -51.89 15.36
C GLN A 22 1.29 -52.31 14.12
N GLU A 23 1.97 -52.47 12.98
CA GLU A 23 1.88 -53.68 12.17
C GLU A 23 3.02 -53.74 11.13
N THR A 24 3.56 -54.93 11.00
CA THR A 24 4.66 -55.40 10.14
C THR A 24 4.22 -55.60 8.69
N ALA A 25 5.08 -55.28 7.71
CA ALA A 25 5.58 -56.18 6.64
C ALA A 25 5.97 -55.48 5.32
N VAL A 26 7.25 -55.70 4.94
CA VAL A 26 7.83 -56.01 3.62
C VAL A 26 7.90 -54.95 2.49
N ALA A 27 9.17 -54.54 2.28
CA ALA A 27 9.90 -54.05 1.09
C ALA A 27 9.21 -53.85 -0.27
N GLU A 28 9.51 -52.69 -0.89
CA GLU A 28 10.11 -52.60 -2.25
C GLU A 28 10.81 -51.23 -2.46
N GLN A 29 11.89 -51.25 -3.24
CA GLN A 29 12.89 -50.18 -3.39
C GLN A 29 12.53 -49.13 -4.46
N GLY A 30 12.90 -47.87 -4.22
CA GLY A 30 13.05 -46.82 -5.23
C GLY A 30 13.66 -45.55 -4.61
N PRO A 31 14.69 -44.92 -5.23
CA PRO A 31 15.49 -43.89 -4.56
C PRO A 31 14.78 -42.53 -4.65
N ALA A 32 14.36 -42.00 -3.51
CA ALA A 32 13.98 -40.60 -3.38
C ALA A 32 15.02 -39.92 -2.49
N GLU A 33 15.96 -39.22 -3.12
CA GLU A 33 16.84 -38.25 -2.45
C GLU A 33 15.97 -37.09 -1.93
N GLY A 34 15.40 -37.28 -0.75
CA GLY A 34 14.85 -36.21 0.07
C GLY A 34 15.90 -35.80 1.09
N GLN A 35 16.33 -34.54 1.04
CA GLN A 35 17.21 -33.97 2.07
C GLN A 35 16.54 -34.07 3.44
N GLU A 36 17.04 -35.00 4.25
CA GLU A 36 16.72 -35.18 5.65
C GLU A 36 17.38 -34.06 6.48
N ASN A 37 16.66 -32.98 6.77
CA ASN A 37 16.98 -32.16 7.94
C ASN A 37 16.13 -32.63 9.13
N GLY A 38 16.28 -33.91 9.45
CA GLY A 38 15.67 -34.56 10.62
C GLY A 38 16.63 -34.49 11.80
N PHE A 39 16.12 -34.16 13.00
CA PHE A 39 16.70 -34.49 14.32
C PHE A 39 18.22 -34.79 14.32
N GLU A 40 19.05 -33.83 13.91
CA GLU A 40 20.48 -34.10 13.77
C GLU A 40 21.13 -34.06 15.15
N VAL A 41 21.51 -35.25 15.63
CA VAL A 41 22.24 -35.42 16.88
C VAL A 41 23.71 -35.51 16.53
N VAL A 42 24.47 -34.48 16.92
CA VAL A 42 25.90 -34.40 16.67
C VAL A 42 26.65 -34.81 17.92
N MET A 43 27.65 -35.66 17.77
CA MET A 43 28.54 -36.05 18.85
C MET A 43 29.60 -34.96 19.04
N LEU A 44 29.46 -34.17 20.10
CA LEU A 44 30.39 -33.06 20.43
C LEU A 44 31.32 -33.47 21.56
N ASP A 45 32.55 -32.94 21.56
CA ASP A 45 33.45 -33.09 22.70
C ASP A 45 32.87 -32.32 23.90
N VAL A 46 32.82 -32.96 25.06
CA VAL A 46 32.31 -32.35 26.28
C VAL A 46 33.16 -31.16 26.74
N GLU A 47 34.44 -31.10 26.37
CA GLU A 47 35.34 -29.98 26.66
C GLU A 47 34.97 -28.71 25.87
N ASP A 48 34.38 -28.87 24.67
CA ASP A 48 33.88 -27.76 23.84
C ASP A 48 32.52 -27.23 24.32
N LEU A 49 31.88 -27.93 25.24
CA LEU A 49 30.63 -27.50 25.87
C LEU A 49 30.91 -26.56 27.04
N MET A 50 30.35 -25.36 27.02
CA MET A 50 30.44 -24.38 28.09
C MET A 50 29.18 -24.39 28.96
N PRO A 51 29.31 -24.19 30.28
CA PRO A 51 28.15 -24.00 31.15
C PRO A 51 27.43 -22.69 30.79
N SER A 52 26.09 -22.70 30.78
CA SER A 52 25.33 -21.47 30.57
C SER A 52 25.36 -20.58 31.81
N LYS A 53 25.34 -19.26 31.58
CA LYS A 53 25.34 -18.23 32.63
C LYS A 53 24.05 -18.25 33.48
N ASP A 54 22.98 -18.85 32.99
CA ASP A 54 21.65 -18.91 33.63
C ASP A 54 21.37 -20.21 34.41
N ASN A 55 22.40 -20.97 34.80
CA ASN A 55 22.19 -22.24 35.49
C ASN A 55 21.79 -22.05 36.96
N PHE A 56 20.48 -22.09 37.24
CA PHE A 56 19.88 -21.91 38.57
C PHE A 56 19.72 -23.21 39.39
N TYR A 57 20.05 -24.39 38.84
CA TYR A 57 19.74 -25.69 39.48
C TYR A 57 20.92 -26.30 40.25
N ALA A 58 20.63 -26.90 41.41
CA ALA A 58 21.59 -27.60 42.26
C ALA A 58 22.21 -28.83 41.57
N THR A 59 23.54 -28.90 41.59
CA THR A 59 24.37 -29.97 41.00
C THR A 59 24.49 -31.20 41.90
N GLU A 60 23.39 -31.65 42.51
CA GLU A 60 23.37 -32.82 43.40
C GLU A 60 23.17 -34.12 42.60
N GLY A 61 23.67 -35.25 43.14
CA GLY A 61 23.53 -36.57 42.52
C GLY A 61 24.25 -36.75 41.18
N ILE A 62 25.42 -36.12 40.99
CA ILE A 62 26.25 -36.31 39.78
C ILE A 62 26.93 -37.68 39.78
N ASN A 63 27.35 -38.17 40.95
CA ASN A 63 28.00 -39.48 41.08
C ASN A 63 27.05 -40.61 40.66
N GLU A 64 25.83 -40.62 41.21
CA GLU A 64 24.81 -41.61 40.86
C GLU A 64 24.45 -41.56 39.37
N LEU A 65 24.41 -40.35 38.77
CA LEU A 65 24.15 -40.20 37.34
C LEU A 65 25.33 -40.68 36.47
N ALA A 66 26.57 -40.48 36.91
CA ALA A 66 27.75 -41.01 36.23
C ALA A 66 27.78 -42.54 36.25
N ASP A 67 27.50 -43.14 37.41
CA ASP A 67 27.40 -44.60 37.56
C ASP A 67 26.25 -45.17 36.70
N ALA A 68 25.12 -44.46 36.62
CA ALA A 68 24.01 -44.84 35.76
C ALA A 68 24.33 -44.74 34.26
N ILE A 69 25.06 -43.70 33.84
CA ILE A 69 25.52 -43.52 32.45
C ILE A 69 26.52 -44.62 32.06
N GLU A 70 27.40 -45.02 32.99
CA GLU A 70 28.32 -46.13 32.78
C GLU A 70 27.57 -47.47 32.65
N LEU A 71 26.57 -47.70 33.51
CA LEU A 71 25.74 -48.90 33.44
C LEU A 71 24.93 -48.98 32.13
N SER A 72 24.43 -47.85 31.63
CA SER A 72 23.72 -47.77 30.35
C SER A 72 24.66 -47.77 29.14
N GLY A 73 25.98 -47.68 29.35
CA GLY A 73 26.97 -47.64 28.28
C GLY A 73 26.95 -46.36 27.45
N GLY A 74 26.39 -45.27 27.98
CA GLY A 74 26.28 -44.00 27.27
C GLY A 74 25.11 -43.11 27.71
N ILE A 75 25.09 -41.89 27.18
CA ILE A 75 24.03 -40.90 27.45
C ILE A 75 22.88 -41.14 26.48
N GLU A 76 21.75 -41.65 26.97
CA GLU A 76 20.57 -41.92 26.14
C GLU A 76 19.79 -40.65 25.75
N GLN A 77 19.76 -39.64 26.62
CA GLN A 77 19.08 -38.38 26.37
C GLN A 77 20.05 -37.32 25.88
N ASN A 78 19.82 -36.78 24.68
CA ASN A 78 20.69 -35.76 24.07
C ASN A 78 20.73 -34.47 24.90
N LEU A 79 21.91 -33.84 24.98
CA LEU A 79 22.06 -32.49 25.50
C LEU A 79 21.50 -31.49 24.48
N VAL A 80 21.05 -30.32 24.91
CA VAL A 80 20.63 -29.24 24.01
C VAL A 80 21.63 -28.10 24.15
N VAL A 81 22.23 -27.70 23.04
CA VAL A 81 23.34 -26.74 23.03
C VAL A 81 23.11 -25.64 21.99
N LYS A 82 23.61 -24.44 22.25
CA LYS A 82 23.63 -23.29 21.33
C LYS A 82 25.05 -23.10 20.80
N PRO A 83 25.27 -22.91 19.50
CA PRO A 83 26.60 -22.58 18.99
C PRO A 83 27.01 -21.16 19.43
N GLU A 84 28.25 -21.02 19.89
CA GLU A 84 28.87 -19.75 20.31
C GLU A 84 30.07 -19.43 19.41
N ALA A 85 30.57 -18.19 19.46
CA ALA A 85 31.76 -17.80 18.72
C ALA A 85 32.98 -18.70 19.07
N HIS A 86 33.82 -18.99 18.07
CA HIS A 86 35.04 -19.81 18.17
C HIS A 86 34.85 -21.34 18.29
N GLY A 87 33.73 -21.89 17.81
CA GLY A 87 33.54 -23.35 17.71
C GLY A 87 33.20 -24.04 19.03
N LYS A 88 32.85 -23.26 20.06
CA LYS A 88 32.35 -23.74 21.34
C LYS A 88 30.83 -23.72 21.37
N TYR A 89 30.23 -24.48 22.29
CA TYR A 89 28.78 -24.58 22.41
C TYR A 89 28.31 -24.31 23.84
N GLU A 90 27.33 -23.45 24.04
CA GLU A 90 26.70 -23.21 25.33
C GLU A 90 25.62 -24.25 25.61
N VAL A 91 25.65 -24.91 26.78
CA VAL A 91 24.62 -25.89 27.15
C VAL A 91 23.35 -25.19 27.61
N ILE A 92 22.25 -25.34 26.87
CA ILE A 92 20.91 -24.87 27.27
C ILE A 92 20.27 -25.88 28.22
N ALA A 93 20.36 -27.18 27.91
CA ALA A 93 19.77 -28.25 28.72
C ALA A 93 20.68 -29.49 28.78
N GLY A 94 20.70 -30.15 29.94
CA GLY A 94 21.55 -31.32 30.18
C GLY A 94 22.84 -31.05 30.97
N HIS A 95 22.89 -29.97 31.74
CA HIS A 95 24.02 -29.59 32.60
C HIS A 95 24.55 -30.74 33.48
N ARG A 96 23.67 -31.51 34.13
CA ARG A 96 24.08 -32.67 34.97
C ARG A 96 24.73 -33.79 34.15
N ARG A 97 24.26 -34.04 32.92
CA ARG A 97 24.83 -35.02 31.98
C ARG A 97 26.22 -34.60 31.50
N ARG A 98 26.42 -33.31 31.20
CA ARG A 98 27.75 -32.75 30.90
C ARG A 98 28.72 -32.97 32.06
N LEU A 99 28.31 -32.68 33.29
CA LEU A 99 29.15 -32.84 34.47
C LEU A 99 29.48 -34.30 34.77
N ALA A 100 28.53 -35.21 34.58
CA ALA A 100 28.75 -36.65 34.73
C ALA A 100 29.75 -37.18 33.68
N ALA A 101 29.64 -36.75 32.42
CA ALA A 101 30.60 -37.10 31.36
C ALA A 101 32.02 -36.57 31.66
N LEU A 102 32.15 -35.31 32.11
CA LEU A 102 33.44 -34.75 32.54
C LEU A 102 34.07 -35.55 33.69
N LYS A 103 33.25 -36.05 34.62
CA LYS A 103 33.72 -36.89 35.72
C LYS A 103 34.24 -38.24 35.23
N LEU A 104 33.50 -38.92 34.35
CA LEU A 104 33.91 -40.21 33.77
C LEU A 104 35.22 -40.10 32.98
N ILE A 105 35.44 -38.99 32.27
CA ILE A 105 36.72 -38.70 31.60
C ILE A 105 37.84 -38.49 32.63
N GLY A 106 37.56 -37.75 33.71
CA GLY A 106 38.51 -37.58 34.81
C GLY A 106 38.89 -38.89 35.52
N GLU A 107 38.05 -39.91 35.45
CA GLU A 107 38.30 -41.28 35.93
C GLU A 107 39.05 -42.16 34.90
N GLY A 108 39.42 -41.61 33.74
CA GLY A 108 40.20 -42.27 32.69
C GLY A 108 39.37 -42.96 31.61
N LYS A 109 38.04 -42.78 31.60
CA LYS A 109 37.13 -43.40 30.61
C LYS A 109 36.88 -42.46 29.43
N GLU A 110 37.86 -42.40 28.53
CA GLU A 110 37.83 -41.53 27.32
C GLU A 110 36.66 -41.84 26.36
N GLU A 111 36.04 -43.00 26.46
CA GLU A 111 34.84 -43.38 25.69
C GLU A 111 33.64 -42.43 25.90
N TYR A 112 33.60 -41.69 27.03
CA TYR A 112 32.56 -40.70 27.33
C TYR A 112 32.93 -39.26 26.92
N ARG A 113 34.06 -39.06 26.22
CA ARG A 113 34.51 -37.75 25.72
C ARG A 113 33.53 -37.12 24.76
N LYS A 114 32.92 -37.93 23.88
CA LYS A 114 31.93 -37.47 22.91
C LYS A 114 30.53 -37.68 23.46
N VAL A 115 29.76 -36.60 23.56
CA VAL A 115 28.38 -36.62 24.06
C VAL A 115 27.38 -36.27 22.97
N PRO A 116 26.21 -36.93 22.93
CA PRO A 116 25.18 -36.63 21.95
C PRO A 116 24.53 -35.29 22.26
N CYS A 117 24.63 -34.35 21.32
CA CYS A 117 24.13 -33.00 21.44
C CYS A 117 23.18 -32.66 20.29
N ARG A 118 22.08 -32.01 20.64
CA ARG A 118 21.19 -31.33 19.71
C ARG A 118 21.60 -29.87 19.66
N ILE A 119 22.08 -29.43 18.51
CA ILE A 119 22.39 -28.03 18.24
C ILE A 119 21.06 -27.30 17.99
N LYS A 120 20.80 -26.25 18.78
CA LYS A 120 19.63 -25.39 18.63
C LYS A 120 20.10 -24.02 18.19
N HIS A 121 19.76 -23.65 16.97
CA HIS A 121 20.08 -22.32 16.44
C HIS A 121 19.02 -21.30 16.90
N GLU A 122 19.35 -20.01 16.86
CA GLU A 122 18.37 -18.95 17.14
C GLU A 122 17.18 -19.02 16.17
N SER A 123 17.46 -19.42 14.92
CA SER A 123 16.47 -19.71 13.89
C SER A 123 15.43 -20.75 14.36
N ASP A 124 15.81 -21.74 15.18
CA ASP A 124 14.88 -22.74 15.72
C ASP A 124 14.01 -22.22 16.86
N THR A 125 14.51 -21.27 17.66
CA THR A 125 13.67 -20.62 18.68
C THR A 125 12.58 -19.77 18.06
N ILE A 126 12.86 -19.13 16.92
CA ILE A 126 11.87 -18.36 16.18
C ILE A 126 10.87 -19.29 15.50
N LYS A 127 11.31 -20.43 14.93
CA LYS A 127 10.41 -21.49 14.44
C LYS A 127 9.46 -22.01 15.51
N ASP A 128 9.95 -22.22 16.74
CA ASP A 128 9.11 -22.64 17.87
C ASP A 128 7.99 -21.60 18.15
N LYS A 129 8.32 -20.30 18.14
CA LYS A 129 7.33 -19.22 18.32
C LYS A 129 6.33 -19.15 17.15
N LEU A 130 6.81 -19.29 15.92
CA LEU A 130 5.96 -19.33 14.71
C LEU A 130 4.94 -20.47 14.79
N SER A 131 5.39 -21.66 15.19
CA SER A 131 4.53 -22.84 15.37
C SER A 131 3.47 -22.64 16.45
N LEU A 132 3.84 -22.01 17.57
CA LEU A 132 2.90 -21.70 18.66
C LEU A 132 1.78 -20.75 18.19
N ILE A 133 2.14 -19.68 17.48
CA ILE A 133 1.17 -18.70 16.96
C ILE A 133 0.19 -19.37 15.98
N LEU A 134 0.70 -20.18 15.06
CA LEU A 134 -0.13 -20.86 14.07
C LEU A 134 -1.05 -21.91 14.68
N THR A 135 -0.58 -22.63 15.69
CA THR A 135 -1.39 -23.65 16.40
C THR A 135 -2.52 -23.01 17.19
N ASN A 136 -2.26 -21.87 17.85
CA ASN A 136 -3.29 -21.15 18.60
C ASN A 136 -4.32 -20.49 17.66
N ALA A 137 -3.88 -20.05 16.48
CA ALA A 137 -4.75 -19.36 15.52
C ALA A 137 -5.74 -20.27 14.80
N THR A 138 -5.43 -21.56 14.65
CA THR A 138 -6.35 -22.54 14.03
C THR A 138 -7.32 -23.15 15.04
N ALA A 139 -7.11 -22.94 16.34
CA ALA A 139 -7.90 -23.56 17.40
C ALA A 139 -9.28 -22.91 17.63
N ARG A 140 -9.45 -21.62 17.29
CA ARG A 140 -10.73 -20.90 17.39
C ARG A 140 -10.85 -19.81 16.34
N GLU A 141 -12.06 -19.33 16.10
CA GLU A 141 -12.26 -18.12 15.30
C GLU A 141 -11.67 -16.89 16.02
N LEU A 142 -10.80 -16.18 15.31
CA LEU A 142 -10.15 -14.96 15.77
C LEU A 142 -11.03 -13.74 15.45
N THR A 143 -11.06 -12.75 16.34
CA THR A 143 -11.66 -11.44 16.04
C THR A 143 -10.87 -10.71 14.96
N ASP A 144 -11.46 -9.70 14.34
CA ASP A 144 -10.78 -8.91 13.31
C ASP A 144 -9.52 -8.21 13.84
N TRP A 145 -9.56 -7.71 15.08
CA TRP A 145 -8.38 -7.18 15.75
C TRP A 145 -7.30 -8.25 16.00
N GLU A 146 -7.70 -9.43 16.48
CA GLU A 146 -6.77 -10.54 16.70
C GLU A 146 -6.08 -10.97 15.40
N LYS A 147 -6.80 -10.98 14.27
CA LYS A 147 -6.21 -11.24 12.94
C LYS A 147 -5.17 -10.19 12.55
N VAL A 148 -5.46 -8.90 12.80
CA VAL A 148 -4.50 -7.80 12.55
C VAL A 148 -3.25 -7.97 13.41
N GLN A 149 -3.41 -8.23 14.70
CA GLN A 149 -2.28 -8.46 15.62
C GLN A 149 -1.48 -9.71 15.24
N GLN A 150 -2.15 -10.77 14.83
CA GLN A 150 -1.48 -11.98 14.38
C GLN A 150 -0.63 -11.72 13.12
N ALA A 151 -1.18 -11.01 12.13
CA ALA A 151 -0.43 -10.65 10.93
C ALA A 151 0.81 -9.80 11.26
N LYS A 152 0.68 -8.85 12.21
CA LYS A 152 1.79 -8.05 12.72
C LYS A 152 2.87 -8.92 13.38
N GLN A 153 2.50 -9.72 14.38
CA GLN A 153 3.44 -10.58 15.12
C GLN A 153 4.14 -11.57 14.19
N LEU A 154 3.40 -12.15 13.24
CA LEU A 154 3.96 -13.10 12.28
C LEU A 154 4.97 -12.42 11.35
N LYS A 155 4.68 -11.20 10.89
CA LYS A 155 5.61 -10.40 10.08
C LYS A 155 6.87 -10.05 10.85
N GLU A 156 6.76 -9.62 12.11
CA GLU A 156 7.90 -9.29 12.96
C GLU A 156 8.80 -10.52 13.17
N LEU A 157 8.22 -11.66 13.55
CA LEU A 157 8.96 -12.91 13.73
C LEU A 157 9.60 -13.41 12.43
N LEU A 158 8.92 -13.34 11.29
CA LEU A 158 9.51 -13.71 10.01
C LEU A 158 10.62 -12.75 9.59
N THR A 159 10.53 -11.48 9.97
CA THR A 159 11.60 -10.49 9.75
C THR A 159 12.83 -10.82 10.59
N GLU A 160 12.64 -11.16 11.86
CA GLU A 160 13.71 -11.64 12.74
C GLU A 160 14.32 -12.94 12.22
N TYR A 161 13.48 -13.91 11.82
CA TYR A 161 13.91 -15.18 11.25
C TYR A 161 14.74 -14.97 9.98
N LYS A 162 14.31 -14.05 9.09
CA LYS A 162 15.05 -13.70 7.87
C LYS A 162 16.42 -13.10 8.17
N LYS A 163 16.53 -12.26 9.20
CA LYS A 163 17.81 -11.70 9.66
C LYS A 163 18.72 -12.81 10.20
N ALA A 164 18.21 -13.65 11.10
CA ALA A 164 18.98 -14.77 11.66
C ALA A 164 19.47 -15.74 10.57
N LEU A 165 18.60 -16.07 9.61
CA LEU A 165 18.95 -16.91 8.47
C LEU A 165 20.01 -16.26 7.56
N THR A 166 19.97 -14.94 7.42
CA THR A 166 20.97 -14.20 6.64
C THR A 166 22.34 -14.24 7.33
N GLU A 167 22.37 -14.12 8.66
CA GLU A 167 23.60 -14.27 9.45
C GLU A 167 24.17 -15.68 9.33
N GLU A 168 23.32 -16.71 9.51
CA GLU A 168 23.70 -18.12 9.40
C GLU A 168 24.20 -18.51 8.00
N ASN A 169 23.72 -17.81 6.97
CA ASN A 169 24.14 -18.00 5.58
C ASN A 169 25.45 -17.29 5.21
N ARG A 170 26.00 -16.40 6.07
CA ARG A 170 27.23 -15.64 5.75
C ARG A 170 28.40 -16.56 5.47
N ASP A 171 28.54 -17.61 6.28
CA ASP A 171 29.66 -18.54 6.24
C ASP A 171 29.43 -19.73 5.29
N LYS A 172 28.24 -19.84 4.67
CA LYS A 172 27.86 -20.95 3.79
C LYS A 172 28.15 -20.65 2.30
N PRO A 173 28.55 -21.67 1.50
CA PRO A 173 28.64 -21.58 0.03
C PRO A 173 27.32 -21.12 -0.58
N LYS A 174 27.35 -20.41 -1.72
CA LYS A 174 26.15 -19.80 -2.33
C LYS A 174 25.05 -20.83 -2.63
N GLU A 175 25.44 -22.06 -2.93
CA GLU A 175 24.60 -23.19 -3.32
C GLU A 175 23.77 -23.72 -2.14
N GLU A 176 24.29 -23.59 -0.91
CA GLU A 176 23.65 -24.04 0.34
C GLU A 176 22.87 -22.94 1.07
N ARG A 177 22.92 -21.70 0.57
CA ARG A 177 22.22 -20.57 1.20
C ARG A 177 20.72 -20.71 1.04
N VAL A 178 20.02 -20.83 2.16
CA VAL A 178 18.55 -20.82 2.19
C VAL A 178 18.08 -19.37 2.12
N ARG A 179 17.37 -19.00 1.05
CA ARG A 179 16.81 -17.65 0.90
C ARG A 179 15.32 -17.67 1.16
N MET A 180 14.87 -16.70 1.96
CA MET A 180 13.46 -16.46 2.19
C MET A 180 12.88 -15.51 1.13
N GLY A 181 11.66 -15.81 0.68
CA GLY A 181 10.87 -14.96 -0.20
C GLY A 181 10.45 -13.62 0.43
N ARG A 182 9.43 -12.98 -0.16
CA ARG A 182 8.85 -11.75 0.40
C ARG A 182 8.03 -12.08 1.63
N ILE A 183 8.28 -11.36 2.72
CA ILE A 183 7.66 -11.63 4.03
C ILE A 183 6.13 -11.55 3.94
N ARG A 184 5.59 -10.53 3.25
CA ARG A 184 4.13 -10.38 3.07
C ARG A 184 3.49 -11.58 2.37
N GLU A 185 4.16 -12.18 1.39
CA GLU A 185 3.67 -13.38 0.68
C GLU A 185 3.68 -14.60 1.59
N ILE A 186 4.73 -14.77 2.40
CA ILE A 186 4.84 -15.87 3.36
C ILE A 186 3.77 -15.74 4.45
N VAL A 187 3.55 -14.53 4.99
CA VAL A 187 2.48 -14.25 5.97
C VAL A 187 1.11 -14.59 5.37
N ALA A 188 0.84 -14.17 4.13
CA ALA A 188 -0.41 -14.46 3.44
C ALA A 188 -0.65 -15.98 3.30
N GLN A 189 0.38 -16.73 2.91
CA GLN A 189 0.31 -18.20 2.81
C GLN A 189 0.07 -18.86 4.18
N MET A 190 0.80 -18.45 5.22
CA MET A 190 0.68 -19.02 6.56
C MET A 190 -0.70 -18.77 7.19
N LEU A 191 -1.29 -17.62 6.93
CA LEU A 191 -2.63 -17.25 7.42
C LEU A 191 -3.75 -17.68 6.48
N ASN A 192 -3.43 -18.39 5.39
CA ASN A 192 -4.38 -18.82 4.35
C ASN A 192 -5.29 -17.66 3.86
N THR A 193 -4.67 -16.50 3.61
CA THR A 193 -5.35 -15.27 3.16
C THR A 193 -4.60 -14.62 1.99
N SER A 194 -5.16 -13.55 1.41
CA SER A 194 -4.53 -12.86 0.29
C SER A 194 -3.49 -11.84 0.74
N THR A 195 -2.49 -11.59 -0.11
CA THR A 195 -1.48 -10.53 0.12
C THR A 195 -2.10 -9.15 0.26
N THR A 196 -3.22 -8.90 -0.43
CA THR A 196 -4.03 -7.69 -0.30
C THR A 196 -4.63 -7.57 1.10
N GLN A 197 -5.18 -8.65 1.66
CA GLN A 197 -5.73 -8.63 3.02
C GLN A 197 -4.64 -8.36 4.06
N ILE A 198 -3.45 -8.95 3.90
CA ILE A 198 -2.30 -8.61 4.75
C ILE A 198 -1.93 -7.13 4.62
N GLY A 199 -1.93 -6.58 3.40
CA GLY A 199 -1.71 -5.15 3.19
C GLY A 199 -2.74 -4.26 3.89
N ARG A 200 -4.02 -4.67 3.90
CA ARG A 200 -5.08 -3.95 4.63
C ARG A 200 -4.85 -3.98 6.14
N MET A 201 -4.54 -5.15 6.70
CA MET A 201 -4.23 -5.32 8.12
C MET A 201 -3.01 -4.48 8.52
N GLU A 202 -1.99 -4.40 7.66
CA GLU A 202 -0.82 -3.54 7.88
C GLU A 202 -1.17 -2.05 7.86
N ALA A 203 -2.04 -1.61 6.94
CA ALA A 203 -2.49 -0.21 6.92
C ALA A 203 -3.26 0.15 8.20
N ILE A 204 -4.15 -0.73 8.64
CA ILE A 204 -4.87 -0.59 9.91
C ILE A 204 -3.90 -0.48 11.08
N GLU A 205 -2.92 -1.37 11.18
CA GLU A 205 -1.98 -1.36 12.30
C GLU A 205 -1.09 -0.11 12.32
N ASN A 206 -0.68 0.39 11.15
CA ASN A 206 0.26 1.51 11.08
C ASN A 206 -0.41 2.89 11.16
N ASN A 207 -1.61 3.03 10.58
CA ASN A 207 -2.20 4.34 10.31
C ASN A 207 -3.51 4.60 11.08
N LEU A 208 -4.16 3.56 11.63
CA LEU A 208 -5.40 3.77 12.38
C LEU A 208 -5.12 4.40 13.75
N SER A 209 -5.95 5.37 14.14
CA SER A 209 -5.81 6.06 15.42
C SER A 209 -6.00 5.11 16.61
N PRO A 210 -5.39 5.41 17.78
CA PRO A 210 -5.52 4.58 18.98
C PRO A 210 -6.98 4.36 19.39
N GLU A 211 -7.83 5.37 19.21
CA GLU A 211 -9.24 5.34 19.57
C GLU A 211 -9.99 4.33 18.69
N PHE A 212 -9.81 4.39 17.37
CA PHE A 212 -10.43 3.41 16.47
C PHE A 212 -9.84 2.01 16.59
N LYS A 213 -8.58 1.86 17.01
CA LYS A 213 -8.02 0.53 17.34
C LYS A 213 -8.75 -0.11 18.52
N GLN A 214 -9.08 0.67 19.56
CA GLN A 214 -9.87 0.18 20.68
C GLN A 214 -11.28 -0.21 20.25
N GLU A 215 -11.90 0.57 19.36
CA GLU A 215 -13.23 0.23 18.84
C GLU A 215 -13.22 -1.02 17.95
N LEU A 216 -12.14 -1.24 17.18
CA LEU A 216 -11.93 -2.48 16.43
C LEU A 216 -11.70 -3.68 17.37
N GLU A 217 -10.98 -3.48 18.47
CA GLU A 217 -10.76 -4.51 19.50
C GLU A 217 -12.06 -4.93 20.21
N LYS A 218 -12.94 -3.95 20.51
CA LYS A 218 -14.27 -4.20 21.06
C LYS A 218 -15.23 -4.85 20.04
N GLY A 219 -14.90 -4.83 18.75
CA GLY A 219 -15.75 -5.31 17.66
C GLY A 219 -16.86 -4.34 17.25
N ASN A 220 -16.77 -3.07 17.66
CA ASN A 220 -17.75 -2.03 17.32
C ASN A 220 -17.62 -1.53 15.88
N ILE A 221 -16.42 -1.66 15.30
CA ILE A 221 -16.17 -1.43 13.87
C ILE A 221 -15.61 -2.69 13.21
N GLY A 222 -16.01 -2.96 11.97
CA GLY A 222 -15.48 -4.07 11.19
C GLY A 222 -14.14 -3.73 10.50
N ILE A 223 -13.38 -4.77 10.11
CA ILE A 223 -12.07 -4.60 9.46
C ILE A 223 -12.10 -3.72 8.19
N SER A 224 -13.21 -3.71 7.46
CA SER A 224 -13.34 -2.90 6.24
C SER A 224 -13.52 -1.41 6.56
N THR A 225 -14.30 -1.07 7.59
CA THR A 225 -14.44 0.32 8.07
C THR A 225 -13.11 0.81 8.63
N ALA A 226 -12.44 -0.01 9.46
CA ALA A 226 -11.12 0.28 10.00
C ALA A 226 -10.07 0.55 8.90
N HIS A 227 -10.12 -0.22 7.80
CA HIS A 227 -9.24 0.01 6.66
C HIS A 227 -9.50 1.36 5.98
N GLU A 228 -10.75 1.74 5.75
CA GLU A 228 -11.06 3.06 5.16
C GLU A 228 -10.65 4.20 6.10
N LEU A 229 -10.87 4.06 7.41
CA LEU A 229 -10.42 5.03 8.40
C LEU A 229 -8.89 5.18 8.40
N SER A 230 -8.16 4.08 8.22
CA SER A 230 -6.69 4.09 8.15
C SER A 230 -6.11 4.80 6.92
N ARG A 231 -6.95 5.16 5.94
CA ARG A 231 -6.56 5.98 4.77
C ARG A 231 -6.68 7.47 5.02
N LEU A 232 -7.45 7.87 6.03
CA LEU A 232 -7.60 9.27 6.41
C LEU A 232 -6.35 9.73 7.18
N ASP A 233 -6.06 11.02 7.08
CA ASP A 233 -5.06 11.67 7.91
C ASP A 233 -5.56 11.82 9.36
N GLY A 234 -4.66 12.25 10.27
CA GLY A 234 -4.99 12.35 11.69
C GLY A 234 -6.20 13.26 11.98
N GLU A 235 -6.33 14.37 11.24
CA GLU A 235 -7.48 15.27 11.37
C GLU A 235 -8.78 14.64 10.84
N GLY A 236 -8.71 13.95 9.70
CA GLY A 236 -9.86 13.22 9.13
C GLY A 236 -10.35 12.12 10.06
N GLN A 237 -9.45 11.36 10.68
CA GLN A 237 -9.80 10.34 11.67
C GLN A 237 -10.42 10.96 12.94
N ALA A 238 -9.90 12.08 13.43
CA ALA A 238 -10.47 12.77 14.59
C ALA A 238 -11.92 13.25 14.33
N LYS A 239 -12.19 13.82 13.15
CA LYS A 239 -13.54 14.23 12.74
C LYS A 239 -14.48 13.03 12.60
N ALA A 240 -13.99 11.94 12.01
CA ALA A 240 -14.75 10.69 11.93
C ALA A 240 -15.10 10.18 13.33
N TYR A 241 -14.16 10.23 14.27
CA TYR A 241 -14.40 9.77 15.65
C TYR A 241 -15.46 10.60 16.37
N GLN A 242 -15.48 11.93 16.18
CA GLN A 242 -16.55 12.79 16.73
C GLN A 242 -17.93 12.40 16.18
N GLN A 243 -18.02 12.15 14.87
CA GLN A 243 -19.28 11.69 14.27
C GLN A 243 -19.69 10.31 14.78
N TYR A 244 -18.72 9.43 15.06
CA TYR A 244 -18.97 8.13 15.67
C TYR A 244 -19.54 8.26 17.09
N GLU A 245 -18.98 9.14 17.93
CA GLU A 245 -19.49 9.37 19.29
C GLU A 245 -20.93 9.92 19.28
N GLU A 246 -21.28 10.77 18.31
CA GLU A 246 -22.62 11.34 18.19
C GLU A 246 -23.65 10.33 17.66
N LYS A 247 -23.29 9.49 16.68
CA LYS A 247 -24.20 8.53 16.05
C LYS A 247 -24.25 7.17 16.74
N GLY A 248 -23.21 6.80 17.48
CA GLY A 248 -23.06 5.50 18.15
C GLY A 248 -22.70 4.32 17.21
N GLU A 249 -22.77 4.50 15.90
CA GLU A 249 -22.48 3.48 14.89
C GLU A 249 -21.71 4.10 13.72
N MET A 250 -20.76 3.36 13.14
CA MET A 250 -20.02 3.79 11.96
C MET A 250 -19.91 2.64 10.94
N HIS A 251 -20.46 2.88 9.76
CA HIS A 251 -20.37 1.95 8.64
C HIS A 251 -19.39 2.44 7.58
N ILE A 252 -18.94 1.50 6.74
CA ILE A 252 -18.02 1.79 5.63
C ILE A 252 -18.51 2.93 4.72
N LYS A 253 -19.83 3.11 4.58
CA LYS A 253 -20.44 4.17 3.77
C LYS A 253 -20.27 5.56 4.38
N ASP A 254 -20.21 5.68 5.70
CA ASP A 254 -20.01 6.96 6.39
C ASP A 254 -18.58 7.48 6.20
N VAL A 255 -17.62 6.56 6.09
CA VAL A 255 -16.20 6.85 5.84
C VAL A 255 -15.92 7.04 4.34
N LYS A 256 -16.67 6.33 3.49
CA LYS A 256 -16.66 6.47 2.02
C LYS A 256 -17.42 7.70 1.51
N GLN A 257 -17.61 8.76 2.30
CA GLN A 257 -17.94 10.04 1.68
C GLN A 257 -16.82 10.33 0.69
N GLU A 258 -17.13 10.15 -0.60
CA GLU A 258 -16.20 10.30 -1.70
C GLU A 258 -15.48 11.62 -1.46
N GLN A 259 -14.19 11.54 -1.16
CA GLN A 259 -13.30 12.62 -1.52
C GLN A 259 -13.38 12.64 -3.05
N LYS A 260 -14.44 13.27 -3.60
CA LYS A 260 -14.46 13.74 -4.97
C LYS A 260 -13.20 14.58 -5.06
N ALA A 261 -12.17 14.05 -5.72
CA ALA A 261 -10.98 14.82 -5.98
C ALA A 261 -11.47 16.13 -6.60
N GLU A 262 -11.17 17.28 -5.97
CA GLU A 262 -11.47 18.58 -6.55
C GLU A 262 -10.89 18.56 -7.97
N ILE A 263 -11.76 18.59 -8.99
CA ILE A 263 -11.35 18.56 -10.40
C ILE A 263 -10.45 19.79 -10.60
N THR A 264 -9.21 19.57 -11.05
CA THR A 264 -8.27 20.68 -11.25
C THR A 264 -8.73 21.56 -12.41
N ASP A 265 -8.32 22.82 -12.42
CA ASP A 265 -8.66 23.78 -13.49
C ASP A 265 -8.35 23.23 -14.89
N GLU A 266 -7.19 22.57 -15.06
CA GLU A 266 -6.81 21.89 -16.31
C GLU A 266 -7.75 20.74 -16.67
N GLN A 267 -8.24 20.00 -15.69
CA GLN A 267 -9.18 18.89 -15.92
C GLN A 267 -10.55 19.43 -16.34
N VAL A 268 -11.03 20.53 -15.74
CA VAL A 268 -12.30 21.17 -16.13
C VAL A 268 -12.24 21.68 -17.57
N GLU A 269 -11.15 22.35 -17.95
CA GLU A 269 -10.98 22.87 -19.32
C GLU A 269 -11.00 21.74 -20.35
N ARG A 270 -10.29 20.63 -20.09
CA ARG A 270 -10.32 19.43 -20.96
C ARG A 270 -11.72 18.84 -21.09
N VAL A 271 -12.52 18.90 -20.03
CA VAL A 271 -13.91 18.42 -20.04
C VAL A 271 -14.79 19.33 -20.88
N GLN A 272 -14.64 20.65 -20.73
CA GLN A 272 -15.36 21.62 -21.55
C GLN A 272 -15.02 21.45 -23.03
N MET A 273 -13.74 21.26 -23.37
CA MET A 273 -13.31 20.95 -24.74
C MET A 273 -13.93 19.64 -25.26
N ALA A 274 -13.93 18.58 -24.44
CA ALA A 274 -14.55 17.31 -24.79
C ALA A 274 -16.07 17.42 -24.98
N ILE A 275 -16.75 18.21 -24.15
CA ILE A 275 -18.18 18.51 -24.27
C ILE A 275 -18.46 19.23 -25.58
N THR A 276 -17.72 20.31 -25.89
CA THR A 276 -17.90 21.07 -27.13
C THR A 276 -17.64 20.20 -28.36
N ASP A 277 -16.69 19.27 -28.28
CA ASP A 277 -16.45 18.33 -29.37
C ASP A 277 -17.57 17.29 -29.53
N ALA A 278 -18.07 16.73 -28.42
CA ALA A 278 -19.03 15.62 -28.42
C ALA A 278 -20.49 16.06 -28.61
N ILE A 279 -20.87 17.23 -28.10
CA ILE A 279 -22.25 17.75 -28.08
C ILE A 279 -22.47 18.68 -29.27
N LYS A 280 -22.58 18.08 -30.45
CA LYS A 280 -22.88 18.75 -31.73
C LYS A 280 -24.17 18.19 -32.36
N GLY A 281 -24.69 18.89 -33.36
CA GLY A 281 -25.80 18.40 -34.20
C GLY A 281 -27.03 17.93 -33.42
N GLU A 282 -27.44 16.67 -33.62
CA GLU A 282 -28.63 16.10 -32.94
C GLU A 282 -28.52 16.10 -31.41
N ILE A 283 -27.33 15.80 -30.87
CA ILE A 283 -27.11 15.73 -29.41
C ILE A 283 -27.26 17.11 -28.78
N ASN A 284 -26.68 18.13 -29.42
CA ASN A 284 -26.81 19.52 -29.01
C ASN A 284 -28.29 19.93 -28.98
N ARG A 285 -29.03 19.74 -30.08
CA ARG A 285 -30.45 20.09 -30.18
C ARG A 285 -31.30 19.42 -29.10
N ASP A 286 -31.01 18.17 -28.80
CA ASP A 286 -31.73 17.39 -27.79
C ASP A 286 -31.46 17.87 -26.37
N ILE A 287 -30.23 18.28 -26.06
CA ILE A 287 -29.86 18.87 -24.76
C ILE A 287 -30.46 20.25 -24.58
N PHE A 288 -30.47 21.09 -25.63
CA PHE A 288 -31.05 22.43 -25.56
C PHE A 288 -32.57 22.44 -25.32
N LYS A 289 -33.29 21.36 -25.68
CA LYS A 289 -34.73 21.20 -25.34
C LYS A 289 -34.98 21.05 -23.84
N VAL A 290 -33.98 20.57 -23.10
CA VAL A 290 -34.06 20.30 -21.66
C VAL A 290 -33.10 21.17 -20.85
N LYS A 291 -32.61 22.27 -21.43
CA LYS A 291 -31.58 23.15 -20.84
C LYS A 291 -31.91 23.68 -19.44
N ASP A 292 -33.19 23.82 -19.11
CA ASP A 292 -33.66 24.34 -17.81
C ASP A 292 -33.87 23.22 -16.77
N ASN A 293 -33.53 21.96 -17.10
CA ASN A 293 -33.70 20.80 -16.22
C ASN A 293 -32.45 19.90 -16.22
N LEU A 294 -31.74 19.91 -15.10
CA LEU A 294 -30.51 19.13 -14.90
C LEU A 294 -30.71 17.61 -15.09
N GLU A 295 -31.77 17.04 -14.52
CA GLU A 295 -32.11 15.61 -14.70
C GLU A 295 -32.43 15.30 -16.17
N GLY A 296 -33.03 16.27 -16.86
CA GLY A 296 -33.29 16.20 -18.30
C GLY A 296 -32.00 16.10 -19.10
N ILE A 297 -31.03 16.98 -18.82
CA ILE A 297 -29.71 16.99 -19.45
C ILE A 297 -28.99 15.67 -19.20
N GLU A 298 -28.95 15.19 -17.95
CA GLU A 298 -28.31 13.90 -17.61
C GLU A 298 -28.91 12.74 -18.41
N LYS A 299 -30.25 12.67 -18.47
CA LYS A 299 -30.95 11.62 -19.21
C LYS A 299 -30.63 11.65 -20.71
N MET A 300 -30.49 12.85 -21.29
CA MET A 300 -30.12 13.00 -22.70
C MET A 300 -28.67 12.61 -22.95
N LEU A 301 -27.75 12.97 -22.05
CA LEU A 301 -26.35 12.53 -22.12
C LEU A 301 -26.26 11.00 -22.05
N ARG A 302 -26.91 10.36 -21.10
CA ARG A 302 -26.95 8.89 -20.99
C ARG A 302 -27.54 8.23 -22.25
N LYS A 303 -28.65 8.76 -22.76
CA LYS A 303 -29.31 8.25 -23.98
C LYS A 303 -28.35 8.21 -25.17
N HIS A 304 -27.52 9.23 -25.34
CA HIS A 304 -26.60 9.36 -26.49
C HIS A 304 -25.24 8.71 -26.26
N PHE A 305 -24.77 8.63 -25.02
CA PHE A 305 -23.37 8.28 -24.72
C PHE A 305 -23.18 7.01 -23.87
N GLU A 306 -24.15 6.56 -23.07
CA GLU A 306 -23.98 5.44 -22.14
C GLU A 306 -23.61 4.12 -22.84
N ARG A 307 -24.08 3.95 -24.08
CA ARG A 307 -23.92 2.73 -24.87
C ARG A 307 -23.00 2.91 -26.08
N THR A 308 -22.41 4.09 -26.24
CA THR A 308 -21.53 4.38 -27.37
C THR A 308 -20.09 4.47 -26.88
N PHE A 309 -19.15 3.86 -27.60
CA PHE A 309 -17.72 4.04 -27.34
C PHE A 309 -17.18 5.32 -27.98
N LYS A 310 -18.04 6.33 -28.16
CA LYS A 310 -17.71 7.58 -28.84
C LYS A 310 -16.60 8.29 -28.04
N GLY A 311 -15.60 8.77 -28.75
CA GLY A 311 -14.44 9.40 -28.16
C GLY A 311 -13.50 9.91 -29.24
N SER A 312 -12.82 11.00 -28.95
CA SER A 312 -11.89 11.64 -29.89
C SER A 312 -10.60 12.01 -29.16
N LYS A 313 -9.54 12.24 -29.95
CA LYS A 313 -8.30 12.87 -29.51
C LYS A 313 -8.39 14.37 -29.76
N ILE A 314 -8.18 15.18 -28.72
CA ILE A 314 -8.13 16.64 -28.80
C ILE A 314 -6.66 17.07 -28.68
N ASN A 315 -6.21 17.89 -29.63
CA ASN A 315 -4.88 18.50 -29.60
C ASN A 315 -4.97 19.91 -29.01
N LEU A 316 -4.08 20.22 -28.08
CA LEU A 316 -3.92 21.51 -27.42
C LEU A 316 -2.98 22.40 -28.24
N GLU A 317 -3.06 23.72 -28.05
CA GLU A 317 -2.25 24.70 -28.80
C GLU A 317 -0.74 24.60 -28.50
N ASP A 318 -0.38 24.03 -27.35
CA ASP A 318 1.00 23.79 -26.91
C ASP A 318 1.63 22.50 -27.45
N GLY A 319 0.92 21.78 -28.34
CA GLY A 319 1.36 20.52 -28.93
C GLY A 319 1.07 19.27 -28.10
N ARG A 320 0.48 19.43 -26.90
CA ARG A 320 -0.01 18.29 -26.10
C ARG A 320 -1.35 17.78 -26.63
N HIS A 321 -1.76 16.61 -26.18
CA HIS A 321 -3.06 16.04 -26.51
C HIS A 321 -3.68 15.27 -25.35
N PHE A 322 -5.00 15.10 -25.39
CA PHE A 322 -5.68 14.17 -24.52
C PHE A 322 -6.74 13.41 -25.30
N VAL A 323 -7.12 12.25 -24.79
CA VAL A 323 -8.18 11.42 -25.35
C VAL A 323 -9.35 11.44 -24.39
N TYR A 324 -10.57 11.60 -24.91
CA TYR A 324 -11.78 11.38 -24.12
C TYR A 324 -12.56 10.19 -24.69
N ARG A 325 -13.27 9.47 -23.82
CA ARG A 325 -14.16 8.37 -24.21
C ARG A 325 -15.36 8.30 -23.29
N PHE A 326 -16.54 8.15 -23.87
CA PHE A 326 -17.76 7.86 -23.11
C PHE A 326 -17.82 6.40 -22.68
N ALA A 327 -18.32 6.19 -21.47
CA ALA A 327 -18.53 4.90 -20.83
C ALA A 327 -19.91 4.87 -20.17
N ALA A 328 -20.26 3.71 -19.59
CA ALA A 328 -21.55 3.52 -18.92
C ALA A 328 -21.77 4.49 -17.73
N GLU A 329 -20.69 4.87 -17.06
CA GLU A 329 -20.75 5.72 -15.86
C GLU A 329 -20.60 7.22 -16.17
N GLY A 330 -19.99 7.58 -17.31
CA GLY A 330 -19.74 8.97 -17.67
C GLY A 330 -18.68 9.15 -18.75
N ILE A 331 -17.94 10.25 -18.70
CA ILE A 331 -16.81 10.53 -19.61
C ILE A 331 -15.48 10.24 -18.91
N THR A 332 -14.63 9.44 -19.56
CA THR A 332 -13.25 9.22 -19.13
C THR A 332 -12.33 10.10 -19.95
N ILE A 333 -11.46 10.84 -19.29
CA ILE A 333 -10.38 11.60 -19.94
C ILE A 333 -9.04 10.96 -19.59
N ILE A 334 -8.21 10.80 -20.62
CA ILE A 334 -6.91 10.16 -20.60
C ILE A 334 -5.89 11.21 -21.04
N ASN A 335 -4.98 11.59 -20.14
CA ASN A 335 -3.88 12.50 -20.46
C ASN A 335 -2.69 11.76 -21.11
N GLU A 336 -1.66 12.50 -21.52
CA GLU A 336 -0.44 11.95 -22.13
C GLU A 336 0.35 11.02 -21.19
N GLU A 337 0.18 11.18 -19.88
CA GLU A 337 0.78 10.35 -18.85
C GLU A 337 -0.03 9.08 -18.54
N TRP A 338 -1.05 8.77 -19.35
CA TRP A 338 -1.98 7.64 -19.15
C TRP A 338 -2.76 7.67 -17.83
N GLN A 339 -2.89 8.86 -17.23
CA GLN A 339 -3.77 9.06 -16.10
C GLN A 339 -5.20 9.20 -16.60
N ASN A 340 -6.08 8.38 -16.03
CA ASN A 340 -7.49 8.33 -16.38
C ASN A 340 -8.29 8.98 -15.25
N TYR A 341 -9.19 9.88 -15.59
CA TYR A 341 -10.19 10.39 -14.66
C TYR A 341 -11.59 10.29 -15.25
N LEU A 342 -12.53 9.82 -14.43
CA LEU A 342 -13.92 9.61 -14.79
C LEU A 342 -14.76 10.74 -14.21
N ILE A 343 -15.62 11.31 -15.05
CA ILE A 343 -16.63 12.29 -14.64
C ILE A 343 -17.98 11.69 -14.94
N GLU A 344 -18.77 11.50 -13.89
CA GLU A 344 -20.08 10.88 -13.98
C GLU A 344 -21.07 11.76 -14.75
N TYR A 345 -22.10 11.14 -15.33
CA TYR A 345 -23.13 11.88 -16.07
C TYR A 345 -23.85 12.96 -15.25
N ALA A 346 -23.98 12.77 -13.93
CA ALA A 346 -24.59 13.76 -13.05
C ALA A 346 -23.74 15.04 -12.95
N ASP A 347 -22.43 14.89 -12.74
CA ASP A 347 -21.51 16.02 -12.70
C ASP A 347 -21.35 16.65 -14.10
N LEU A 348 -21.33 15.82 -15.16
CA LEU A 348 -21.28 16.25 -16.55
C LEU A 348 -22.49 17.11 -16.93
N ALA A 349 -23.69 16.74 -16.49
CA ALA A 349 -24.91 17.52 -16.72
C ALA A 349 -24.81 18.93 -16.11
N GLY A 350 -24.20 19.05 -14.93
CA GLY A 350 -23.95 20.33 -14.28
C GLY A 350 -23.00 21.21 -15.09
N ILE A 351 -21.91 20.63 -15.60
CA ILE A 351 -20.94 21.34 -16.45
C ILE A 351 -21.61 21.81 -17.74
N VAL A 352 -22.43 20.96 -18.39
CA VAL A 352 -23.16 21.33 -19.61
C VAL A 352 -24.15 22.47 -19.35
N ALA A 353 -24.90 22.43 -18.25
CA ALA A 353 -25.82 23.51 -17.88
C ALA A 353 -25.09 24.85 -17.70
N LEU A 354 -23.94 24.82 -17.01
CA LEU A 354 -23.09 26.01 -16.82
C LEU A 354 -22.53 26.53 -18.14
N MET A 355 -22.08 25.64 -19.04
CA MET A 355 -21.59 26.05 -20.36
C MET A 355 -22.69 26.70 -21.22
N ILE A 356 -23.94 26.25 -21.10
CA ILE A 356 -25.08 26.90 -21.79
C ILE A 356 -25.36 28.28 -21.19
N GLU A 357 -25.32 28.41 -19.87
CA GLU A 357 -25.57 29.68 -19.16
C GLU A 357 -24.49 30.72 -19.46
N ASN A 358 -23.22 30.30 -19.49
CA ASN A 358 -22.07 31.15 -19.79
C ASN A 358 -21.93 31.47 -21.29
N GLY A 359 -22.67 30.77 -22.16
CA GLY A 359 -22.59 30.93 -23.62
C GLY A 359 -21.41 30.20 -24.28
N ASP A 360 -20.71 29.33 -23.55
CA ASP A 360 -19.62 28.49 -24.05
C ASP A 360 -20.14 27.35 -24.94
N LEU A 361 -21.37 26.91 -24.70
CA LEU A 361 -22.10 25.97 -25.57
C LEU A 361 -23.30 26.71 -26.18
N VAL A 362 -23.33 26.80 -27.51
CA VAL A 362 -24.38 27.50 -28.26
C VAL A 362 -25.24 26.49 -29.02
N TYR A 363 -26.52 26.84 -29.24
CA TYR A 363 -27.43 26.03 -30.04
C TYR A 363 -26.91 25.91 -31.49
N ASP A 364 -26.71 24.68 -31.94
CA ASP A 364 -26.23 24.37 -33.28
C ASP A 364 -27.32 23.64 -34.08
N ASP A 365 -27.73 24.23 -35.22
CA ASP A 365 -28.71 23.66 -36.16
C ASP A 365 -28.07 23.20 -37.47
N SER A 366 -26.74 23.11 -37.51
CA SER A 366 -26.04 22.57 -38.68
C SER A 366 -26.32 21.06 -38.83
N THR A 367 -26.62 20.63 -40.04
CA THR A 367 -26.73 19.21 -40.40
C THR A 367 -25.32 18.67 -40.60
N GLU A 368 -24.84 17.77 -39.73
CA GLU A 368 -23.57 17.07 -39.94
C GLU A 368 -23.59 16.35 -41.31
N GLU A 369 -22.65 16.70 -42.19
CA GLU A 369 -22.32 15.88 -43.35
C GLU A 369 -21.69 14.59 -42.83
N VAL A 370 -22.29 13.45 -43.17
CA VAL A 370 -21.80 12.12 -42.82
C VAL A 370 -20.41 11.94 -43.44
N GLN A 371 -19.35 12.10 -42.64
CA GLN A 371 -18.03 11.58 -42.99
C GLN A 371 -17.97 10.13 -42.51
N GLU A 372 -17.70 9.22 -43.45
CA GLU A 372 -17.50 7.79 -43.18
C GLU A 372 -16.42 7.60 -42.11
N GLU A 373 -16.79 6.96 -41.01
CA GLU A 373 -15.86 6.49 -39.98
C GLU A 373 -14.89 5.47 -40.60
N THR A 374 -13.62 5.83 -40.74
CA THR A 374 -12.56 4.82 -40.84
C THR A 374 -12.34 4.23 -39.45
N GLU A 375 -12.87 3.02 -39.25
CA GLU A 375 -12.52 2.13 -38.13
C GLU A 375 -11.01 1.86 -38.12
N GLU A 376 -10.22 2.68 -37.41
CA GLU A 376 -8.89 2.25 -36.98
C GLU A 376 -9.03 1.36 -35.74
N ALA A 377 -9.19 0.07 -35.98
CA ALA A 377 -9.06 -0.97 -34.99
C ALA A 377 -7.65 -0.93 -34.36
N PHE A 378 -7.57 -0.57 -33.07
CA PHE A 378 -6.36 -0.65 -32.27
C PHE A 378 -5.95 -2.11 -32.06
N ASN A 379 -5.06 -2.61 -32.93
CA ASN A 379 -4.48 -3.94 -32.87
C ASN A 379 -2.99 -3.87 -32.48
N GLY A 380 -2.67 -4.44 -31.32
CA GLY A 380 -1.43 -5.20 -31.06
C GLY A 380 -0.09 -4.45 -30.93
N MET A 381 0.34 -4.24 -29.69
CA MET A 381 1.77 -4.16 -29.35
C MET A 381 2.40 -5.57 -29.39
N ASN A 382 3.31 -5.79 -30.34
CA ASN A 382 4.38 -6.80 -30.28
C ASN A 382 5.67 -6.12 -30.80
N GLU A 383 6.68 -6.04 -29.93
CA GLU A 383 8.08 -5.57 -30.14
C GLU A 383 8.84 -6.38 -31.24
N PRO A 384 10.11 -6.09 -31.69
CA PRO A 384 11.18 -5.28 -31.06
C PRO A 384 12.19 -4.47 -31.97
N THR A 385 12.97 -3.58 -31.31
CA THR A 385 14.36 -3.08 -31.53
C THR A 385 15.02 -2.92 -32.92
N ALA A 386 15.56 -1.71 -33.21
CA ALA A 386 16.93 -1.39 -33.72
C ALA A 386 17.05 0.14 -34.01
N ALA A 387 17.80 0.95 -33.25
CA ALA A 387 19.23 1.27 -33.34
C ALA A 387 19.68 1.97 -34.65
N VAL A 388 19.96 3.30 -34.62
CA VAL A 388 21.12 3.97 -35.25
C VAL A 388 21.38 5.34 -34.58
N ASP A 389 22.59 5.52 -34.07
CA ASP A 389 23.39 6.77 -33.94
C ASP A 389 24.84 6.30 -34.32
N PRO A 390 25.85 7.11 -34.76
CA PRO A 390 26.33 8.29 -34.00
C PRO A 390 27.21 9.38 -34.72
N GLN A 391 27.52 10.45 -33.95
CA GLN A 391 28.71 11.36 -33.94
C GLN A 391 28.84 12.50 -34.99
N GLU A 392 29.42 13.68 -34.71
CA GLU A 392 30.68 14.05 -33.99
C GLU A 392 30.62 15.56 -33.54
N GLU A 393 30.90 15.91 -32.26
CA GLU A 393 32.15 16.50 -31.67
C GLU A 393 32.30 18.04 -31.82
N GLU A 394 32.78 18.87 -30.86
CA GLU A 394 33.78 18.69 -29.79
C GLU A 394 33.73 19.84 -28.73
N LYS A 395 34.36 19.63 -27.56
CA LYS A 395 34.48 20.46 -26.30
C LYS A 395 35.74 21.38 -26.32
N PRO A 396 36.13 22.26 -25.32
CA PRO A 396 36.05 22.09 -23.85
C PRO A 396 35.91 23.35 -22.92
N LEU A 397 35.79 23.08 -21.60
CA LEU A 397 35.75 24.01 -20.44
C LEU A 397 37.13 24.62 -20.05
N PRO A 398 37.17 25.70 -19.23
CA PRO A 398 37.63 25.51 -17.84
C PRO A 398 36.97 26.40 -16.74
N GLY A 399 36.77 25.79 -15.56
CA GLY A 399 37.20 26.22 -14.22
C GLY A 399 36.94 27.64 -13.65
N GLN A 400 36.02 27.69 -12.67
CA GLN A 400 35.95 28.49 -11.43
C GLN A 400 36.38 29.97 -11.42
N GLN A 401 35.41 30.86 -11.12
CA GLN A 401 35.61 31.97 -10.16
C GLN A 401 34.41 32.10 -9.21
N ASP A 402 34.76 32.32 -7.95
CA ASP A 402 33.92 32.46 -6.77
C ASP A 402 33.41 33.91 -6.63
N MET A 403 32.30 34.00 -5.91
CA MET A 403 31.43 35.09 -5.51
C MET A 403 32.12 36.39 -5.08
N SER A 404 31.62 37.52 -5.59
CA SER A 404 31.22 38.70 -4.80
C SER A 404 31.04 39.89 -5.74
N ASP A 405 29.80 40.22 -6.10
CA ASP A 405 29.38 41.58 -6.45
C ASP A 405 27.86 41.62 -6.68
N TYR A 406 27.12 42.11 -5.69
CA TYR A 406 25.79 42.69 -5.90
C TYR A 406 25.98 44.20 -6.00
N PRO A 407 25.27 44.87 -6.91
CA PRO A 407 24.05 45.52 -6.44
C PRO A 407 22.82 45.27 -7.33
N ASP A 408 21.68 45.36 -6.66
CA ASP A 408 20.31 45.14 -7.12
C ASP A 408 19.88 45.94 -8.37
N TYR A 409 18.80 45.44 -9.00
CA TYR A 409 17.94 46.07 -10.03
C TYR A 409 18.41 45.83 -11.49
N VAL A 410 17.62 45.39 -12.49
CA VAL A 410 16.23 45.62 -12.98
C VAL A 410 15.94 44.57 -14.10
N PRO A 411 14.76 44.42 -14.75
CA PRO A 411 13.35 44.72 -14.43
C PRO A 411 12.43 43.48 -14.42
N GLU A 412 11.20 43.64 -13.90
CA GLU A 412 10.07 42.73 -14.13
C GLU A 412 9.80 42.53 -15.63
N VAL A 413 9.75 41.27 -16.06
CA VAL A 413 9.28 40.89 -17.40
C VAL A 413 7.74 40.90 -17.39
N GLN A 414 7.15 41.97 -17.91
CA GLN A 414 5.73 41.99 -18.28
C GLN A 414 5.54 41.18 -19.57
N GLU A 415 5.29 39.89 -19.45
CA GLU A 415 4.73 39.10 -20.55
C GLU A 415 3.28 39.55 -20.77
N LYS A 416 3.01 40.33 -21.82
CA LYS A 416 1.64 40.73 -22.21
C LYS A 416 1.06 39.69 -23.17
N GLY A 417 -0.22 39.36 -23.02
CA GLY A 417 -0.98 38.52 -23.95
C GLY A 417 -1.48 37.18 -23.40
N LEU A 418 -1.26 36.89 -22.11
CA LEU A 418 -1.82 35.70 -21.46
C LEU A 418 -3.34 35.79 -21.38
N SER A 419 -4.02 34.66 -21.54
CA SER A 419 -5.46 34.56 -21.28
C SER A 419 -5.76 34.83 -19.80
N PHE A 420 -7.02 35.13 -19.45
CA PHE A 420 -7.41 35.46 -18.07
C PHE A 420 -7.04 34.36 -17.07
N THR A 421 -7.24 33.10 -17.46
CA THR A 421 -6.95 31.90 -16.68
C THR A 421 -5.45 31.74 -16.44
N GLU A 422 -4.63 31.84 -17.48
CA GLU A 422 -3.17 31.75 -17.40
C GLU A 422 -2.57 32.91 -16.61
N TRP A 423 -3.09 34.13 -16.81
CA TRP A 423 -2.68 35.31 -16.06
C TRP A 423 -2.99 35.16 -14.58
N ILE A 424 -4.19 34.67 -14.22
CA ILE A 424 -4.53 34.38 -12.83
C ILE A 424 -3.59 33.33 -12.24
N ALA A 425 -3.37 32.22 -12.94
CA ALA A 425 -2.49 31.15 -12.47
C ALA A 425 -1.07 31.67 -12.23
N LYS A 426 -0.53 32.47 -13.15
CA LYS A 426 0.81 33.05 -13.05
C LYS A 426 0.92 34.11 -11.96
N LYS A 427 -0.08 35.00 -11.82
CA LYS A 427 -0.06 36.11 -10.85
C LYS A 427 -0.27 35.63 -9.41
N TYR A 428 -1.14 34.64 -9.21
CA TYR A 428 -1.56 34.19 -7.89
C TYR A 428 -0.97 32.83 -7.47
N GLY A 429 -0.21 32.17 -8.36
CA GLY A 429 0.37 30.85 -8.13
C GLY A 429 -0.69 29.75 -7.94
N MET A 430 -1.94 30.02 -8.30
CA MET A 430 -3.11 29.17 -8.09
C MET A 430 -4.11 29.40 -9.21
N GLY A 431 -4.77 28.32 -9.65
CA GLY A 431 -5.82 28.38 -10.67
C GLY A 431 -7.03 29.22 -10.25
N GLN A 432 -7.78 29.70 -11.25
CA GLN A 432 -9.00 30.49 -11.06
C GLN A 432 -10.04 29.76 -10.20
N TYR A 433 -10.30 28.46 -10.42
CA TYR A 433 -11.30 27.73 -9.64
C TYR A 433 -10.84 27.49 -8.20
N THR A 434 -9.54 27.33 -7.98
CA THR A 434 -8.97 27.25 -6.62
C THR A 434 -9.22 28.56 -5.85
N LEU A 435 -9.07 29.71 -6.49
CA LEU A 435 -9.34 31.01 -5.90
C LEU A 435 -10.84 31.25 -5.68
N ILE A 436 -11.68 30.89 -6.65
CA ILE A 436 -13.15 30.93 -6.51
C ILE A 436 -13.57 30.05 -5.34
N GLY A 437 -13.05 28.83 -5.23
CA GLY A 437 -13.32 27.93 -4.12
C GLY A 437 -12.88 28.49 -2.77
N LYS A 438 -11.77 29.23 -2.70
CA LYS A 438 -11.37 29.97 -1.48
C LYS A 438 -12.37 31.07 -1.12
N GLU A 439 -12.86 31.81 -2.11
CA GLU A 439 -13.87 32.85 -1.88
C GLU A 439 -15.19 32.24 -1.40
N VAL A 440 -15.66 31.16 -2.04
CA VAL A 440 -16.84 30.41 -1.60
C VAL A 440 -16.65 29.87 -0.18
N ARG A 441 -15.51 29.27 0.15
CA ARG A 441 -15.20 28.80 1.51
C ARG A 441 -15.18 29.93 2.53
N ALA A 442 -14.67 31.12 2.16
CA ALA A 442 -14.68 32.29 3.02
C ALA A 442 -16.11 32.79 3.29
N VAL A 443 -16.96 32.81 2.27
CA VAL A 443 -18.39 33.13 2.41
C VAL A 443 -19.08 32.11 3.32
N VAL A 444 -18.84 30.81 3.10
CA VAL A 444 -19.39 29.73 3.94
C VAL A 444 -18.96 29.89 5.40
N ALA A 445 -17.68 30.11 5.66
CA ALA A 445 -17.16 30.34 7.00
C ALA A 445 -17.84 31.56 7.67
N SER A 446 -17.92 32.69 6.96
CA SER A 446 -18.55 33.91 7.48
C SER A 446 -20.03 33.73 7.79
N VAL A 447 -20.75 32.95 6.98
CA VAL A 447 -22.17 32.67 7.15
C VAL A 447 -22.40 31.73 8.32
N LEU A 448 -21.57 30.70 8.47
CA LEU A 448 -21.62 29.79 9.61
C LEU A 448 -21.30 30.51 10.92
N GLU A 449 -20.31 31.40 10.93
CA GLU A 449 -20.01 32.25 12.08
C GLU A 449 -21.19 33.17 12.45
N ALA A 450 -21.76 33.86 11.47
CA ALA A 450 -22.88 34.78 11.68
C ALA A 450 -24.16 34.07 12.19
N ASN A 451 -24.36 32.82 11.80
CA ASN A 451 -25.55 32.04 12.13
C ASN A 451 -25.30 30.96 13.21
N LYS A 452 -24.20 31.04 13.98
CA LYS A 452 -23.87 30.08 15.04
C LYS A 452 -23.90 28.61 14.58
N GLY A 453 -23.39 28.34 13.39
CA GLY A 453 -23.32 27.00 12.80
C GLY A 453 -24.56 26.57 12.00
N ASN A 454 -25.63 27.38 11.96
CA ASN A 454 -26.81 27.07 11.14
C ASN A 454 -26.69 27.65 9.73
N MET A 455 -26.94 26.82 8.72
CA MET A 455 -26.99 27.29 7.33
C MET A 455 -28.28 28.11 7.10
N PRO A 456 -28.21 29.28 6.44
CA PRO A 456 -29.40 30.05 6.09
C PRO A 456 -30.22 29.32 5.03
N CYS A 457 -31.42 29.83 4.73
CA CYS A 457 -32.26 29.20 3.71
C CYS A 457 -31.56 29.22 2.32
N PRO A 458 -31.84 28.24 1.43
CA PRO A 458 -31.09 28.09 0.18
C PRO A 458 -31.02 29.36 -0.68
N ALA A 459 -32.11 30.12 -0.77
CA ALA A 459 -32.15 31.37 -1.53
C ALA A 459 -31.29 32.48 -0.91
N GLU A 460 -31.22 32.60 0.42
CA GLU A 460 -30.35 33.56 1.08
C GLU A 460 -28.88 33.19 0.96
N TRP A 461 -28.59 31.89 1.00
CA TRP A 461 -27.24 31.36 0.78
C TRP A 461 -26.77 31.64 -0.64
N GLU A 462 -27.58 31.29 -1.64
CA GLU A 462 -27.31 31.52 -3.06
C GLU A 462 -27.03 33.00 -3.34
N ASN A 463 -27.89 33.90 -2.84
CA ASN A 463 -27.69 35.34 -2.99
C ASN A 463 -26.35 35.82 -2.38
N LYS A 464 -25.95 35.29 -1.23
CA LYS A 464 -24.68 35.68 -0.59
C LYS A 464 -23.47 35.21 -1.37
N VAL A 465 -23.49 33.97 -1.86
CA VAL A 465 -22.41 33.41 -2.68
C VAL A 465 -22.32 34.17 -4.01
N THR A 466 -23.43 34.37 -4.70
CA THR A 466 -23.49 35.09 -5.98
C THR A 466 -22.99 36.52 -5.85
N ASN A 467 -23.38 37.25 -4.80
CA ASN A 467 -22.91 38.62 -4.57
C ASN A 467 -21.41 38.67 -4.29
N ALA A 468 -20.89 37.78 -3.44
CA ALA A 468 -19.46 37.73 -3.13
C ALA A 468 -18.62 37.39 -4.37
N LEU A 469 -19.04 36.39 -5.15
CA LEU A 469 -18.39 36.02 -6.39
C LEU A 469 -18.47 37.13 -7.44
N SER A 470 -19.61 37.83 -7.56
CA SER A 470 -19.74 38.97 -8.49
C SER A 470 -18.77 40.11 -8.18
N VAL A 471 -18.61 40.44 -6.89
CA VAL A 471 -17.64 41.45 -6.42
C VAL A 471 -16.21 40.99 -6.69
N TRP A 472 -15.90 39.72 -6.39
CA TRP A 472 -14.60 39.14 -6.62
C TRP A 472 -14.22 39.14 -8.12
N VAL A 473 -15.12 38.65 -8.99
CA VAL A 473 -14.95 38.63 -10.44
C VAL A 473 -14.73 40.05 -10.96
N SER A 474 -15.57 41.01 -10.56
CA SER A 474 -15.41 42.41 -10.97
C SER A 474 -14.06 43.00 -10.57
N GLY A 475 -13.55 42.65 -9.38
CA GLY A 475 -12.22 43.03 -8.93
C GLY A 475 -11.12 42.44 -9.81
N LYS A 476 -11.17 41.13 -10.07
CA LYS A 476 -10.16 40.43 -10.89
C LYS A 476 -10.20 40.84 -12.36
N THR A 477 -11.38 41.07 -12.93
CA THR A 477 -11.54 41.62 -14.28
C THR A 477 -10.89 43.01 -14.39
N LYS A 478 -11.06 43.88 -13.39
CA LYS A 478 -10.42 45.20 -13.38
C LYS A 478 -8.89 45.11 -13.30
N GLU A 479 -8.37 44.23 -12.45
CA GLU A 479 -6.93 43.99 -12.39
C GLU A 479 -6.37 43.42 -13.70
N TYR A 480 -7.12 42.52 -14.35
CA TYR A 480 -6.74 41.96 -15.64
C TYR A 480 -6.77 43.01 -16.75
N GLN A 481 -7.78 43.88 -16.78
CA GLN A 481 -7.84 45.03 -17.69
C GLN A 481 -6.66 45.97 -17.50
N GLN A 482 -6.23 46.21 -16.25
CA GLN A 482 -5.02 46.98 -15.97
C GLN A 482 -3.77 46.26 -16.48
N TYR A 483 -3.67 44.95 -16.30
CA TYR A 483 -2.57 44.15 -16.86
C TYR A 483 -2.51 44.22 -18.40
N LEU A 484 -3.65 44.22 -19.09
CA LEU A 484 -3.69 44.37 -20.54
C LEU A 484 -3.32 45.80 -21.02
N GLN A 485 -3.48 46.81 -20.16
CA GLN A 485 -3.19 48.22 -20.46
C GLN A 485 -1.80 48.69 -20.02
N SER A 486 -1.23 48.03 -18.99
CA SER A 486 0.16 48.20 -18.51
C SER A 486 1.10 47.66 -19.56
#